data_AF-A0A7J2IUL7-F1
#
_entry.id   AF-A0A7J2IUL7-F1
#
_cell.length_a   1.000
_cell.length_b   1.000
_cell.length_c   1.000
_cell.angle_alpha   90.00
_cell.angle_beta   90.00
_cell.angle_gamma   90.00
#
_symmetry.space_group_name_H-M   'P 1'
#
loop_
_entity.id
_entity.type
_entity.pdbx_description
1 polymer ?
#
loop_
_entity_poly.entity_id
_entity_poly.type
_entity_poly.pdbx_seq_one_letter_code
_entity_poly.pdbx_strand_id
1 'polypeptide(L)'
;MPIMIYKLLVEAVKAYGRPVTTRELMEYVRRRIPMCADHVPDHLPVLYKHGLVERHLDLKQKAYVWAPKEPVRSEVELAREYPELFMESMYYYAVSEEVAEGPIPLDIVIELLYEISGGREERPKVSFVRNVLKRFKEKEPELYKRFAEKFLARKGEGGDPELLRLVKQVIKELAEEGKGAS
;
A
#
# COMPACT_ATOMS: atom_id res chain seq x y z
N MET A 1 3.29 -1.08 -7.70
CA MET A 1 2.83 -2.48 -7.67
C MET A 1 1.39 -2.54 -8.15
N PRO A 2 1.07 -3.34 -9.19
CA PRO A 2 -0.29 -3.46 -9.72
C PRO A 2 -1.34 -3.80 -8.65
N ILE A 3 -1.05 -4.74 -7.75
CA ILE A 3 -2.01 -5.17 -6.73
C ILE A 3 -2.32 -4.08 -5.71
N MET A 4 -1.34 -3.23 -5.37
CA MET A 4 -1.61 -2.06 -4.52
C MET A 4 -2.59 -1.10 -5.20
N ILE A 5 -2.44 -0.88 -6.52
CA ILE A 5 -3.39 -0.06 -7.28
C ILE A 5 -4.76 -0.74 -7.39
N TYR A 6 -4.82 -2.06 -7.53
CA TYR A 6 -6.07 -2.82 -7.49
C TYR A 6 -6.82 -2.61 -6.16
N LYS A 7 -6.13 -2.78 -5.03
CA LYS A 7 -6.70 -2.53 -3.70
C LYS A 7 -7.23 -1.10 -3.58
N LEU A 8 -6.41 -0.11 -3.95
CA LEU A 8 -6.79 1.30 -3.87
C LEU A 8 -7.95 1.66 -4.82
N LEU A 9 -8.06 0.98 -5.97
CA LEU A 9 -9.23 1.10 -6.85
C LEU A 9 -10.49 0.54 -6.18
N VAL A 10 -10.42 -0.64 -5.55
CA VAL A 10 -11.55 -1.22 -4.81
C VAL A 10 -12.03 -0.26 -3.72
N GLU A 11 -11.11 0.31 -2.95
CA GLU A 11 -11.44 1.30 -1.92
C GLU A 11 -12.02 2.59 -2.51
N ALA A 12 -11.42 3.11 -3.59
CA ALA A 12 -11.91 4.32 -4.25
C ALA A 12 -13.34 4.12 -4.78
N VAL A 13 -13.62 3.01 -5.48
CA VAL A 13 -14.97 2.72 -5.98
C VAL A 13 -15.99 2.61 -4.84
N LYS A 14 -15.61 1.99 -3.72
CA LYS A 14 -16.46 1.95 -2.51
C LYS A 14 -16.69 3.35 -1.93
N ALA A 15 -15.65 4.17 -1.82
CA ALA A 15 -15.73 5.52 -1.26
C ALA A 15 -16.56 6.48 -2.13
N TYR A 16 -16.45 6.37 -3.46
CA TYR A 16 -17.20 7.18 -4.41
C TYR A 16 -18.59 6.63 -4.72
N GLY A 17 -18.86 5.36 -4.40
CA GLY A 17 -20.10 4.66 -4.74
C GLY A 17 -20.30 4.42 -6.24
N ARG A 18 -19.25 4.54 -7.05
CA ARG A 18 -19.28 4.38 -8.52
C ARG A 18 -17.89 4.08 -9.10
N PRO A 19 -17.81 3.60 -10.36
CA PRO A 19 -16.56 3.58 -11.12
C PRO A 19 -15.89 4.96 -11.15
N VAL A 20 -14.56 4.97 -11.11
CA VAL A 20 -13.74 6.18 -10.99
C VAL A 20 -12.90 6.41 -12.24
N THR A 21 -12.71 7.66 -12.62
CA THR A 21 -11.74 8.01 -13.68
C THR A 21 -10.31 7.76 -13.20
N THR A 22 -9.36 7.66 -14.14
CA THR A 22 -7.92 7.59 -13.80
C THR A 22 -7.51 8.75 -12.89
N ARG A 23 -8.01 9.97 -13.15
CA ARG A 23 -7.70 11.16 -12.34
C ARG A 23 -8.23 11.07 -10.92
N GLU A 24 -9.49 10.65 -10.76
CA GLU A 24 -10.10 10.48 -9.43
C GLU A 24 -9.38 9.41 -8.61
N LEU A 25 -8.96 8.32 -9.27
CA LEU A 25 -8.14 7.29 -8.62
C LEU A 25 -6.77 7.85 -8.23
N MET A 26 -6.08 8.59 -9.10
CA MET A 26 -4.82 9.25 -8.74
C MET A 26 -4.97 10.20 -7.55
N GLU A 27 -6.05 10.97 -7.48
CA GLU A 27 -6.35 11.85 -6.34
C GLU A 27 -6.67 11.06 -5.06
N TYR A 28 -7.36 9.93 -5.17
CA TYR A 28 -7.55 9.00 -4.05
C TYR A 28 -6.23 8.42 -3.56
N VAL A 29 -5.42 7.85 -4.47
CA VAL A 29 -4.09 7.31 -4.15
C VAL A 29 -3.18 8.37 -3.56
N ARG A 30 -3.21 9.61 -4.08
CA ARG A 30 -2.41 10.71 -3.54
C ARG A 30 -2.70 10.99 -2.06
N ARG A 31 -3.95 10.83 -1.63
CA ARG A 31 -4.33 10.99 -0.21
C ARG A 31 -3.94 9.80 0.66
N ARG A 32 -3.79 8.60 0.10
CA ARG A 32 -3.46 7.37 0.83
C ARG A 32 -1.97 7.06 0.86
N ILE A 33 -1.30 7.15 -0.29
CA ILE A 33 0.14 6.90 -0.47
C ILE A 33 0.66 7.72 -1.67
N PRO A 34 1.00 9.01 -1.45
CA PRO A 34 1.35 9.94 -2.51
C PRO A 34 2.43 9.44 -3.47
N MET A 35 3.44 8.74 -2.94
CA MET A 35 4.56 8.18 -3.70
C MET A 35 4.20 7.10 -4.75
N CYS A 36 2.93 6.67 -4.81
CA CYS A 36 2.42 5.70 -5.77
C CYS A 36 1.36 6.28 -6.72
N ALA A 37 0.98 7.56 -6.58
CA ALA A 37 -0.13 8.14 -7.35
C ALA A 37 0.17 8.21 -8.86
N ASP A 38 1.40 8.50 -9.23
CA ASP A 38 1.88 8.59 -10.62
C ASP A 38 1.97 7.23 -11.33
N HIS A 39 1.98 6.11 -10.60
CA HIS A 39 1.98 4.76 -11.19
C HIS A 39 0.57 4.24 -11.52
N VAL A 40 -0.49 4.93 -11.11
CA VAL A 40 -1.87 4.53 -11.41
C VAL A 40 -2.11 4.33 -12.91
N PRO A 41 -1.72 5.27 -13.80
CA PRO A 41 -1.94 5.12 -15.24
C PRO A 41 -1.20 3.92 -15.86
N ASP A 42 -0.04 3.55 -15.30
CA ASP A 42 0.77 2.43 -15.79
C ASP A 42 0.21 1.09 -15.33
N HIS A 43 -0.35 1.03 -14.13
CA HIS A 43 -0.83 -0.22 -13.53
C HIS A 43 -2.28 -0.57 -13.92
N LEU A 44 -3.14 0.39 -14.21
CA LEU A 44 -4.52 0.11 -14.65
C LEU A 44 -4.58 -0.76 -15.93
N PRO A 45 -3.79 -0.49 -17.00
CA PRO A 45 -3.73 -1.36 -18.17
C PRO A 45 -3.24 -2.78 -17.86
N VAL A 46 -2.29 -2.92 -16.93
CA VAL A 46 -1.80 -4.24 -16.49
C VAL A 46 -2.94 -5.02 -15.83
N LEU A 47 -3.65 -4.40 -14.88
CA LEU A 47 -4.80 -5.02 -14.21
C LEU A 47 -5.92 -5.39 -15.19
N TYR A 48 -6.14 -4.55 -16.21
CA TYR A 48 -7.15 -4.79 -17.24
C TYR A 48 -6.79 -5.99 -18.12
N LYS A 49 -5.52 -6.13 -18.52
CA LYS A 49 -5.03 -7.29 -19.28
C LYS A 49 -5.23 -8.61 -18.53
N HIS A 50 -5.14 -8.59 -17.20
CA HIS A 50 -5.39 -9.76 -16.35
C HIS A 50 -6.88 -9.98 -16.02
N GLY A 51 -7.78 -9.13 -16.54
CA GLY A 51 -9.21 -9.23 -16.28
C GLY A 51 -9.60 -8.96 -14.83
N LEU A 52 -8.75 -8.26 -14.07
CA LEU A 52 -9.02 -7.91 -12.67
C LEU A 52 -9.89 -6.65 -12.56
N VAL A 53 -9.83 -5.78 -13.55
CA VAL A 53 -10.61 -4.53 -13.60
C VAL A 53 -11.35 -4.42 -14.92
N GLU A 54 -12.43 -3.67 -14.91
CA GLU A 54 -13.19 -3.30 -16.09
C GLU A 54 -12.98 -1.83 -16.44
N ARG A 55 -13.11 -1.52 -17.72
CA ARG A 55 -13.00 -0.16 -18.26
C ARG A 55 -14.22 0.15 -19.13
N HIS A 56 -14.94 1.20 -18.78
CA HIS A 56 -16.15 1.63 -19.48
C HIS A 56 -16.03 3.10 -19.89
N LEU A 57 -16.61 3.48 -21.02
CA LEU A 57 -16.71 4.90 -21.40
C LEU A 57 -17.93 5.50 -20.70
N ASP A 58 -17.70 6.42 -19.76
CA ASP A 58 -18.76 7.23 -19.17
C ASP A 58 -19.03 8.43 -20.08
N LEU A 59 -20.16 8.41 -20.78
CA LEU A 59 -20.55 9.48 -21.71
C LEU A 59 -20.89 10.80 -21.00
N LYS A 60 -21.33 10.76 -19.73
CA LYS A 60 -21.62 11.97 -18.97
C LYS A 60 -20.32 12.67 -18.59
N GLN A 61 -19.31 11.90 -18.18
CA GLN A 61 -17.99 12.42 -17.81
C GLN A 61 -17.06 12.58 -19.01
N LYS A 62 -17.42 12.04 -20.18
CA LYS A 62 -16.58 11.97 -21.39
C LYS A 62 -15.20 11.38 -21.10
N ALA A 63 -15.16 10.37 -20.24
CA ALA A 63 -13.93 9.77 -19.74
C ALA A 63 -14.07 8.27 -19.58
N TYR A 64 -12.95 7.56 -19.67
CA TYR A 64 -12.92 6.16 -19.25
C TYR A 64 -12.91 6.07 -17.73
N VAL A 65 -13.82 5.24 -17.21
CA VAL A 65 -13.92 4.91 -15.80
C VAL A 65 -13.52 3.47 -15.57
N TRP A 66 -13.02 3.21 -14.35
CA TRP A 66 -12.46 1.95 -13.91
C TRP A 66 -13.24 1.43 -12.72
N ALA A 67 -13.44 0.11 -12.69
CA ALA A 67 -14.01 -0.60 -11.55
C ALA A 67 -13.32 -1.95 -11.39
N PRO A 68 -13.23 -2.50 -10.16
CA PRO A 68 -12.84 -3.90 -10.00
C PRO A 68 -13.88 -4.80 -10.66
N LYS A 69 -13.43 -5.88 -11.29
CA LYS A 69 -14.34 -6.89 -11.84
C LYS A 69 -14.90 -7.73 -10.70
N GLU A 70 -16.21 -7.97 -10.71
CA GLU A 70 -16.87 -8.85 -9.74
C GLU A 70 -16.70 -10.34 -10.10
N PRO A 71 -16.52 -11.23 -9.11
CA PRO A 71 -16.35 -10.93 -7.69
C PRO A 71 -14.98 -10.30 -7.37
N VAL A 72 -14.97 -9.28 -6.49
CA VAL A 72 -13.72 -8.67 -6.02
C VAL A 72 -12.85 -9.70 -5.30
N ARG A 73 -11.61 -9.87 -5.78
CA ARG A 73 -10.62 -10.80 -5.21
C ARG A 73 -9.86 -10.16 -4.06
N SER A 74 -9.53 -10.96 -3.05
CA SER A 74 -8.63 -10.56 -1.95
C SER A 74 -7.16 -10.56 -2.38
N GLU A 75 -6.32 -9.85 -1.64
CA GLU A 75 -4.86 -9.84 -1.83
C GLU A 75 -4.27 -11.26 -1.76
N VAL A 76 -4.81 -12.11 -0.88
CA VAL A 76 -4.36 -13.49 -0.70
C VAL A 76 -4.69 -14.35 -1.92
N GLU A 77 -5.88 -14.17 -2.51
CA GLU A 77 -6.26 -14.86 -3.74
C GLU A 77 -5.41 -14.38 -4.92
N LEU A 78 -5.23 -13.07 -5.05
CA LEU A 78 -4.38 -12.49 -6.11
C LEU A 78 -2.93 -12.97 -6.01
N ALA A 79 -2.38 -13.11 -4.80
CA ALA A 79 -1.01 -13.60 -4.61
C ALA A 79 -0.81 -15.05 -5.06
N ARG A 80 -1.89 -15.85 -5.01
CA ARG A 80 -1.88 -17.25 -5.48
C ARG A 80 -2.11 -17.34 -6.98
N GLU A 81 -3.04 -16.56 -7.50
CA GLU A 81 -3.45 -16.61 -8.92
C GLU A 81 -2.47 -15.85 -9.84
N TYR A 82 -1.90 -14.75 -9.36
CA TYR A 82 -1.07 -13.81 -10.13
C TYR A 82 0.19 -13.41 -9.34
N PRO A 83 1.06 -14.36 -8.96
CA PRO A 83 2.26 -14.06 -8.17
C PRO A 83 3.15 -13.00 -8.84
N GLU A 84 3.20 -12.95 -10.17
CA GLU A 84 3.94 -11.95 -10.96
C GLU A 84 3.50 -10.51 -10.69
N LEU A 85 2.25 -10.28 -10.32
CA LEU A 85 1.75 -8.94 -9.97
C LEU A 85 2.25 -8.45 -8.60
N PHE A 86 2.89 -9.34 -7.81
CA PHE A 86 3.57 -9.03 -6.55
C PHE A 86 5.09 -8.95 -6.70
N MET A 87 5.68 -9.72 -7.64
CA MET A 87 7.13 -9.95 -7.75
C MET A 87 7.96 -8.69 -8.05
N GLU A 88 7.35 -7.61 -8.53
CA GLU A 88 8.10 -6.41 -8.97
C GLU A 88 8.13 -5.25 -7.96
N SER A 89 7.62 -5.46 -6.73
CA SER A 89 7.50 -4.36 -5.76
C SER A 89 8.68 -4.29 -4.79
N MET A 90 9.77 -3.63 -5.19
CA MET A 90 10.94 -3.40 -4.32
C MET A 90 10.57 -2.86 -2.92
N TYR A 91 9.59 -1.95 -2.83
CA TYR A 91 9.14 -1.39 -1.54
C TYR A 91 8.34 -2.38 -0.71
N TYR A 92 7.50 -3.20 -1.34
CA TYR A 92 6.77 -4.24 -0.61
C TYR A 92 7.77 -5.23 0.00
N TYR A 93 8.74 -5.71 -0.76
CA TYR A 93 9.78 -6.61 -0.24
C TYR A 93 10.63 -5.95 0.84
N ALA A 94 11.02 -4.69 0.65
CA ALA A 94 11.79 -3.96 1.65
C ALA A 94 11.06 -3.82 2.99
N VAL A 95 9.73 -3.62 2.97
CA VAL A 95 8.95 -3.58 4.21
C VAL A 95 8.72 -5.00 4.73
N SER A 96 8.29 -5.92 3.87
CA SER A 96 7.97 -7.30 4.21
C SER A 96 9.17 -7.97 4.88
N GLU A 97 10.33 -8.05 4.23
CA GLU A 97 11.54 -8.72 4.74
C GLU A 97 12.06 -8.11 6.04
N GLU A 98 11.96 -6.79 6.20
CA GLU A 98 12.45 -6.13 7.41
C GLU A 98 11.49 -6.27 8.57
N VAL A 99 10.21 -6.44 8.33
CA VAL A 99 9.17 -6.43 9.37
C VAL A 99 8.64 -7.83 9.67
N ALA A 100 8.79 -8.76 8.74
CA ALA A 100 8.41 -10.17 8.84
C ALA A 100 9.28 -11.06 7.95
N GLU A 101 9.40 -12.35 8.28
CA GLU A 101 10.04 -13.34 7.39
C GLU A 101 9.07 -13.84 6.28
N GLY A 102 8.00 -13.10 5.98
CA GLY A 102 6.94 -13.51 5.07
C GLY A 102 6.02 -12.37 4.65
N PRO A 103 5.03 -12.63 3.77
CA PRO A 103 4.13 -11.63 3.23
C PRO A 103 3.25 -11.00 4.33
N ILE A 104 3.05 -9.68 4.23
CA ILE A 104 2.27 -8.90 5.20
C ILE A 104 1.10 -8.19 4.51
N PRO A 105 0.02 -7.82 5.24
CA PRO A 105 -1.13 -7.13 4.65
C PRO A 105 -0.74 -5.81 3.98
N LEU A 106 -1.29 -5.51 2.79
CA LEU A 106 -0.93 -4.29 2.06
C LEU A 106 -1.34 -3.00 2.79
N ASP A 107 -2.40 -3.02 3.59
CA ASP A 107 -2.77 -1.87 4.43
C ASP A 107 -1.62 -1.44 5.33
N ILE A 108 -0.96 -2.42 5.95
CA ILE A 108 0.17 -2.16 6.84
C ILE A 108 1.37 -1.61 6.06
N VAL A 109 1.64 -2.17 4.88
CA VAL A 109 2.69 -1.66 3.99
C VAL A 109 2.42 -0.19 3.61
N ILE A 110 1.18 0.13 3.25
CA ILE A 110 0.75 1.48 2.87
C ILE A 110 0.97 2.46 4.04
N GLU A 111 0.49 2.11 5.24
CA GLU A 111 0.61 2.97 6.42
C GLU A 111 2.08 3.20 6.81
N LEU A 112 2.93 2.16 6.79
CA LEU A 112 4.35 2.32 7.11
C LEU A 112 5.09 3.17 6.06
N LEU A 113 4.86 2.93 4.77
CA LEU A 113 5.48 3.73 3.70
C LEU A 113 5.03 5.19 3.73
N TYR A 114 3.77 5.45 4.10
CA TYR A 114 3.26 6.81 4.28
C TYR A 114 4.07 7.58 5.34
N GLU A 115 4.26 6.98 6.51
CA GLU A 115 5.03 7.63 7.59
C GLU A 115 6.51 7.81 7.23
N ILE A 116 7.14 6.80 6.60
CA ILE A 116 8.56 6.88 6.19
C ILE A 116 8.77 7.97 5.11
N SER A 117 7.88 8.02 4.11
CA SER A 117 7.93 9.07 3.08
C SER A 117 7.56 10.45 3.63
N GLY A 118 6.87 10.51 4.77
CA GLY A 118 6.33 11.74 5.34
C GLY A 118 5.19 12.32 4.51
N GLY A 119 4.40 11.46 3.86
CA GLY A 119 3.29 11.86 3.00
C GLY A 119 3.73 12.65 1.76
N ARG A 120 4.94 12.42 1.25
CA ARG A 120 5.48 13.08 0.04
C ARG A 120 5.31 12.19 -1.19
N GLU A 121 5.22 12.83 -2.36
CA GLU A 121 5.23 12.12 -3.66
C GLU A 121 6.63 11.57 -4.00
N GLU A 122 7.67 12.20 -3.46
CA GLU A 122 9.05 11.75 -3.64
C GLU A 122 9.28 10.39 -2.95
N ARG A 123 9.82 9.43 -3.71
CA ARG A 123 10.08 8.08 -3.20
C ARG A 123 11.35 8.04 -2.36
N PRO A 124 11.29 7.63 -1.09
CA PRO A 124 12.51 7.43 -0.29
C PRO A 124 13.35 6.30 -0.87
N LYS A 125 14.68 6.36 -0.76
CA LYS A 125 15.54 5.25 -1.16
C LYS A 125 15.14 3.96 -0.42
N VAL A 126 15.16 2.82 -1.09
CA VAL A 126 14.84 1.52 -0.48
C VAL A 126 15.75 1.22 0.73
N SER A 127 17.03 1.57 0.66
CA SER A 127 17.96 1.45 1.79
C SER A 127 17.55 2.28 3.00
N PHE A 128 16.97 3.47 2.77
CA PHE A 128 16.45 4.32 3.84
C PHE A 128 15.23 3.68 4.50
N VAL A 129 14.29 3.14 3.71
CA VAL A 129 13.13 2.39 4.21
C VAL A 129 13.59 1.24 5.12
N ARG A 130 14.52 0.40 4.63
CA ARG A 130 15.05 -0.72 5.41
C ARG A 130 15.70 -0.27 6.71
N ASN A 131 16.49 0.79 6.67
CA ASN A 131 17.16 1.33 7.85
C ASN A 131 16.16 1.82 8.92
N VAL A 132 15.10 2.53 8.53
CA VAL A 132 14.06 2.99 9.47
C VAL A 132 13.38 1.80 10.16
N LEU A 133 13.00 0.78 9.40
CA LEU A 133 12.33 -0.42 9.93
C LEU A 133 13.25 -1.26 10.82
N LYS A 134 14.53 -1.36 10.46
CA LYS A 134 15.55 -1.99 11.32
C LYS A 134 15.70 -1.26 12.66
N ARG A 135 15.82 0.07 12.64
CA ARG A 135 15.91 0.89 13.85
C ARG A 135 14.67 0.78 14.73
N PHE A 136 13.48 0.60 14.13
CA PHE A 136 12.25 0.35 14.89
C PHE A 136 12.35 -0.95 15.71
N LYS A 137 12.79 -2.06 15.09
CA LYS A 137 13.01 -3.34 15.79
C LYS A 137 14.02 -3.21 16.94
N GLU A 138 15.08 -2.43 16.72
CA GLU A 138 16.19 -2.29 17.67
C GLU A 138 15.85 -1.35 18.85
N LYS A 139 15.20 -0.20 18.57
CA LYS A 139 14.88 0.81 19.59
C LYS A 139 13.61 0.48 20.37
N GLU A 140 12.62 -0.15 19.73
CA GLU A 140 11.30 -0.41 20.33
C GLU A 140 10.89 -1.90 20.22
N PRO A 141 11.68 -2.83 20.78
CA PRO A 141 11.50 -4.27 20.57
C PRO A 141 10.16 -4.81 21.10
N GLU A 142 9.66 -4.30 22.23
CA GLU A 142 8.38 -4.71 22.81
C GLU A 142 7.19 -4.22 21.97
N LEU A 143 7.28 -3.00 21.44
CA LEU A 143 6.27 -2.45 20.54
C LEU A 143 6.24 -3.22 19.22
N TYR A 144 7.42 -3.54 18.67
CA TYR A 144 7.54 -4.39 17.49
C TYR A 144 6.93 -5.77 17.72
N LYS A 145 7.21 -6.43 18.85
CA LYS A 145 6.64 -7.75 19.15
C LYS A 145 5.10 -7.72 19.17
N ARG A 146 4.52 -6.74 19.88
CA ARG A 146 3.06 -6.53 19.91
C ARG A 146 2.49 -6.27 18.51
N PHE A 147 3.18 -5.44 17.73
CA PHE A 147 2.79 -5.16 16.35
C PHE A 147 2.82 -6.42 15.48
N ALA A 148 3.88 -7.22 15.57
CA ALA A 148 4.01 -8.47 14.83
C ALA A 148 2.90 -9.47 15.18
N GLU A 149 2.63 -9.67 16.47
CA GLU A 149 1.56 -10.55 16.95
C GLU A 149 0.16 -10.11 16.50
N LYS A 150 -0.11 -8.81 16.46
CA LYS A 150 -1.44 -8.27 16.18
C LYS A 150 -1.73 -8.05 14.70
N PHE A 151 -0.73 -7.66 13.92
CA PHE A 151 -0.91 -7.24 12.54
C PHE A 151 -0.29 -8.17 11.51
N LEU A 152 0.75 -8.93 11.88
CA LEU A 152 1.48 -9.80 10.95
C LEU A 152 1.08 -11.27 11.11
N ALA A 153 0.80 -11.71 12.34
CA ALA A 153 0.42 -13.08 12.64
C ALA A 153 -1.07 -13.40 12.37
N ARG A 154 -1.95 -12.38 12.25
CA ARG A 154 -3.39 -12.58 12.03
C ARG A 154 -3.81 -12.15 10.63
N LYS A 155 -4.29 -13.11 9.84
CA LYS A 155 -4.91 -12.90 8.52
C LYS A 155 -6.28 -12.23 8.66
N GLY A 156 -6.30 -10.93 8.89
CA GLY A 156 -7.46 -10.09 8.52
C GLY A 156 -8.52 -9.81 9.59
N GLU A 157 -8.25 -9.98 10.89
CA GLU A 157 -9.11 -9.39 11.93
C GLU A 157 -8.54 -8.05 12.37
N GLY A 158 -9.37 -7.00 12.29
CA GLY A 158 -9.03 -5.60 12.51
C GLY A 158 -8.07 -5.40 13.68
N GLY A 159 -6.87 -4.94 13.35
CA GLY A 159 -5.83 -4.76 14.36
C GLY A 159 -6.11 -3.56 15.27
N ASP A 160 -5.39 -3.53 16.38
CA ASP A 160 -5.52 -2.54 17.46
C ASP A 160 -5.18 -1.13 16.92
N PRO A 161 -6.16 -0.23 16.72
CA PRO A 161 -5.92 1.08 16.11
C PRO A 161 -4.97 1.95 16.93
N GLU A 162 -4.99 1.80 18.26
CA GLU A 162 -4.10 2.52 19.16
C GLU A 162 -2.66 2.01 19.03
N LEU A 163 -2.49 0.69 18.94
CA LEU A 163 -1.18 0.09 18.66
C LEU A 163 -0.63 0.56 17.31
N LEU A 164 -1.44 0.58 16.25
CA LEU A 164 -1.00 1.07 14.95
C LEU A 164 -0.62 2.56 15.01
N ARG A 165 -1.39 3.38 15.73
CA ARG A 165 -1.08 4.81 15.94
C ARG A 165 0.28 5.01 16.61
N LEU A 166 0.59 4.22 17.65
CA LEU A 166 1.88 4.25 18.32
C LEU A 166 3.03 3.85 17.39
N VAL A 167 2.86 2.76 16.63
CA VAL A 167 3.87 2.31 15.66
C VAL A 167 4.13 3.38 14.61
N LYS A 168 3.06 3.99 14.06
CA LYS A 168 3.18 5.08 13.08
C LYS A 168 3.96 6.26 13.63
N GLN A 169 3.69 6.67 14.87
CA GLN A 169 4.41 7.77 15.52
C GLN A 169 5.91 7.45 15.62
N VAL A 170 6.29 6.28 16.12
CA VAL A 170 7.70 5.87 16.23
C VAL A 170 8.37 5.84 14.85
N ILE A 171 7.72 5.24 13.86
CA ILE A 171 8.27 5.17 12.49
C ILE A 171 8.49 6.56 11.91
N LYS A 172 7.56 7.49 12.13
CA LYS A 172 7.68 8.88 11.69
C LYS A 172 8.88 9.56 12.34
N GLU A 173 9.02 9.45 13.66
CA GLU A 173 10.15 10.02 14.42
C GLU A 173 11.49 9.47 13.92
N LEU A 174 11.59 8.15 13.71
CA LEU A 174 12.80 7.51 13.18
C LEU A 174 13.12 7.93 11.74
N ALA A 175 12.11 8.17 10.91
CA ALA A 175 12.28 8.67 9.55
C ALA A 175 12.74 10.13 9.55
N GLU A 176 12.24 10.97 10.46
CA GLU A 176 12.69 12.36 10.60
C GLU A 176 14.14 12.43 11.10
N GLU A 177 14.51 11.63 12.11
CA GLU A 177 15.90 11.50 12.57
C GLU A 177 16.84 11.07 11.44
N GLY A 178 16.41 10.11 10.61
CA GLY A 178 17.22 9.59 9.51
C GLY A 178 17.43 10.58 8.37
N LYS A 179 16.53 11.55 8.17
CA LYS A 179 16.64 12.62 7.17
C LYS A 179 17.58 13.75 7.63
N GLY A 180 17.76 13.93 8.95
CA GLY A 180 18.67 14.93 9.52
C GLY A 180 20.13 14.47 9.64
N ALA A 181 20.39 13.17 9.45
CA ALA A 181 21.72 12.56 9.55
C ALA A 181 22.42 12.36 8.19
N SER A 182 21.81 12.83 7.09
CA SER A 182 22.27 12.65 5.70
C SER A 182 22.74 13.94 5.07
#